data_AF-A0A4R5PXP6-F1
#
_entry.id   AF-A0A4R5PXP6-F1
#
_cell.length_a   1.000
_cell.length_b   1.000
_cell.length_c   1.000
_cell.angle_alpha   90.00
_cell.angle_beta   90.00
_cell.angle_gamma   90.00
#
_symmetry.space_group_name_H-M   'P 1'
#
loop_
_entity.id
_entity.type
_entity.pdbx_description
1 polymer ?
#
loop_
_entity_poly.entity_id
_entity_poly.type
_entity_poly.pdbx_seq_one_letter_code
_entity_poly.pdbx_strand_id
1 'polypeptide(L)' 'MKPIRRRVWAPIGQRPIALGHHRYQWLHVAAFVQPTSGEAVWYLCSGLSKPFFAELLATFARETCAGRERSIILVL' A
#
# COMPACT_ATOMS: atom_id res chain seq x y z
N MET A 1 5.10 -9.20 -8.87
CA MET A 1 5.60 -10.01 -7.73
C MET A 1 5.26 -11.47 -7.99
N LYS A 2 6.25 -12.34 -8.17
CA LYS A 2 6.01 -13.79 -8.27
C LYS A 2 5.69 -14.29 -6.85
N PRO A 3 4.74 -15.23 -6.65
CA PRO A 3 4.56 -15.85 -5.34
C PRO A 3 5.92 -16.32 -4.80
N ILE A 4 6.15 -16.17 -3.50
CA ILE A 4 7.21 -16.91 -2.82
C ILE A 4 6.91 -18.38 -3.09
N ARG A 5 7.70 -19.01 -3.97
CA ARG A 5 7.54 -20.43 -4.29
C ARG A 5 7.89 -21.20 -3.03
N ARG A 6 6.89 -21.85 -2.42
CA ARG A 6 7.11 -22.85 -1.38
C ARG A 6 8.01 -23.95 -1.98
N ARG A 7 8.90 -24.56 -1.19
CA ARG A 7 9.70 -25.72 -1.66
C ARG A 7 8.73 -26.81 -2.14
N VAL A 8 8.95 -27.31 -3.35
CA VAL A 8 8.16 -28.41 -3.94
C VAL A 8 9.10 -29.61 -4.07
N TRP A 9 8.67 -30.77 -3.56
CA TRP A 9 9.40 -32.02 -3.72
C TRP A 9 9.03 -32.68 -5.05
N ALA A 10 10.01 -33.34 -5.67
CA ALA A 10 9.80 -34.19 -6.83
C ALA A 10 10.68 -35.46 -6.72
N PRO A 11 10.26 -36.58 -7.32
CA PRO A 11 11.08 -37.78 -7.39
C PRO A 11 12.45 -37.51 -8.03
N ILE A 12 13.45 -38.31 -7.65
CA ILE A 12 14.79 -38.24 -8.24
C ILE A 12 14.69 -38.48 -9.74
N GLY A 13 15.31 -37.60 -10.53
CA GLY A 13 15.25 -37.62 -12.00
C GLY A 13 14.05 -36.89 -12.61
N GLN A 14 13.14 -36.34 -11.80
CA GLN A 14 11.98 -35.59 -12.29
C GLN A 14 12.09 -34.09 -11.97
N ARG A 15 11.68 -33.25 -12.92
CA ARG A 15 11.66 -31.79 -12.75
C ARG A 15 10.47 -31.40 -11.86
N PRO A 16 10.68 -30.69 -10.74
CA PRO A 16 9.57 -30.21 -9.92
C PRO A 16 8.71 -29.19 -10.67
N ILE A 17 7.39 -29.40 -10.65
CA ILE A 17 6.39 -28.51 -11.24
C ILE A 17 5.70 -27.75 -10.11
N ALA A 18 5.92 -26.43 -10.06
CA ALA A 18 5.20 -25.54 -9.15
C ALA A 18 4.05 -24.88 -9.91
N LEU A 19 2.81 -25.26 -9.60
CA LEU A 19 1.62 -24.60 -10.13
C LEU A 19 1.52 -23.19 -9.56
N GLY A 20 1.65 -22.18 -10.42
CA GLY A 20 1.50 -20.78 -10.06
C GLY A 20 0.07 -20.32 -10.30
N HIS A 21 -0.61 -19.87 -9.24
CA HIS A 21 -1.89 -19.17 -9.37
C HIS A 21 -1.65 -17.66 -9.25
N HIS A 22 -1.62 -16.97 -10.39
CA HIS A 22 -1.48 -15.52 -10.43
C HIS A 22 -2.86 -14.87 -10.21
N ARG A 23 -3.32 -14.82 -8.95
CA ARG A 23 -4.60 -14.17 -8.58
C ARG A 23 -4.41 -13.06 -7.54
N TYR A 24 -3.28 -12.37 -7.60
CA TYR A 24 -3.03 -11.27 -6.68
C TYR A 24 -3.71 -10.01 -7.18
N GLN A 25 -4.49 -9.40 -6.30
CA GLN A 25 -4.86 -7.99 -6.43
C GLN A 25 -3.77 -7.17 -5.75
N TRP A 26 -3.38 -6.08 -6.40
CA TRP A 26 -2.40 -5.16 -5.83
C TRP A 26 -3.09 -4.27 -4.81
N LEU A 27 -2.45 -4.14 -3.65
CA LEU A 27 -2.77 -3.11 -2.68
C LEU A 27 -1.66 -2.07 -2.72
N HIS A 28 -2.06 -0.81 -2.69
CA HIS A 28 -1.18 0.33 -2.61
C HIS A 28 -1.12 0.79 -1.16
N VAL A 29 0.06 1.20 -0.72
CA VAL A 29 0.24 1.86 0.58
C VAL A 29 0.57 3.32 0.28
N ALA A 30 -0.21 4.22 0.86
CA ALA A 30 0.04 5.65 0.81
C ALA A 30 0.29 6.15 2.23
N ALA A 31 1.20 7.12 2.39
CA ALA A 31 1.48 7.70 3.68
C ALA A 31 1.81 9.19 3.58
N PHE A 32 1.37 9.94 4.57
CA PHE A 32 1.84 11.30 4.82
C PHE A 32 2.74 11.28 6.05
N VAL A 33 3.97 11.79 5.91
CA VAL A 33 5.00 11.72 6.93
C VAL A 33 5.42 13.12 7.34
N GLN A 34 5.44 13.40 8.65
CA GLN A 34 6.06 14.60 9.18
C GLN A 34 7.59 14.42 9.11
N PRO A 35 8.33 15.24 8.34
CA PRO A 35 9.74 15.00 8.06
C PRO A 35 10.64 14.98 9.31
N THR A 36 10.36 15.82 10.30
CA THR A 36 11.22 15.99 11.48
C THR A 36 11.00 14.91 12.54
N SER A 37 9.75 14.51 12.78
CA SER A 37 9.43 13.52 13.83
C SER A 37 9.36 12.09 13.30
N GLY A 38 9.15 11.90 12.00
CA GLY A 38 8.87 10.61 11.39
C GLY A 38 7.46 10.08 11.67
N GLU A 39 6.60 10.86 12.35
CA GLU A 39 5.19 10.51 12.53
C GLU A 39 4.51 10.39 11.17
N ALA A 40 3.70 9.34 11.00
CA ALA A 40 3.11 9.02 9.71
C ALA A 40 1.68 8.50 9.84
N VAL A 41 0.83 8.97 8.93
CA VAL A 41 -0.53 8.45 8.74
C VAL A 41 -0.53 7.56 7.50
N TRP A 42 -1.00 6.33 7.65
CA TRP A 42 -0.88 5.26 6.64
C TRP A 42 -2.25 4.82 6.13
N TYR A 43 -2.34 4.60 4.83
CA TYR A 43 -3.55 4.09 4.18
C TYR A 43 -3.22 2.87 3.33
N LEU A 44 -4.11 1.87 3.39
CA LEU A 44 -4.10 0.72 2.51
C LEU A 44 -5.21 0.89 1.46
N CYS A 45 -4.84 0.84 0.19
CA CYS A 45 -5.70 1.28 -0.90
C CYS A 45 -5.78 0.19 -1.98
N SER A 46 -6.96 -0.04 -2.52
CA SER A 46 -7.16 -0.96 -3.66
C SER A 46 -6.78 -0.36 -5.02
N GLY A 47 -6.45 0.93 -5.05
CA GLY A 47 -6.02 1.65 -6.24
C GLY A 47 -5.65 3.09 -5.94
N LEU A 48 -5.14 3.80 -6.95
CA LEU A 48 -4.82 5.22 -6.89
C LEU A 48 -5.38 5.91 -8.14
N SER A 49 -6.39 6.74 -7.95
CA SER A 49 -7.00 7.58 -8.99
C SER A 49 -7.21 8.99 -8.43
N LYS A 50 -7.51 9.97 -9.29
CA LYS A 50 -7.76 11.35 -8.83
C LYS A 50 -8.90 11.43 -7.78
N PRO A 51 -10.08 10.80 -7.99
CA PRO A 51 -11.13 10.80 -6.97
C PRO A 51 -10.69 10.12 -5.68
N PHE A 52 -9.97 9.01 -5.79
CA PHE A 52 -9.47 8.29 -4.63
C PHE A 52 -8.49 9.14 -3.81
N PHE A 53 -7.60 9.88 -4.47
CA PHE A 53 -6.66 10.75 -3.81
C PHE A 53 -7.34 11.93 -3.10
N ALA A 54 -8.40 12.49 -3.67
CA ALA A 54 -9.19 13.52 -3.01
C ALA A 54 -9.85 13.02 -1.71
N GLU A 55 -10.42 11.82 -1.73
CA GLU A 55 -10.98 11.17 -0.53
C GLU A 55 -9.92 10.84 0.52
N LEU A 56 -8.72 10.45 0.06
CA LEU A 56 -7.58 10.21 0.93
C LEU A 56 -7.12 11.50 1.63
N LEU A 57 -7.05 12.62 0.91
CA LEU A 57 -6.74 13.94 1.50
C LEU A 57 -7.84 14.41 2.47
N ALA A 58 -9.11 14.19 2.14
CA ALA A 58 -10.23 14.50 3.03
C ALA A 58 -10.20 13.66 4.31
N THR A 59 -9.80 12.39 4.20
CA THR A 59 -9.63 11.49 5.34
C THR A 59 -8.45 11.92 6.21
N PHE A 60 -7.31 12.22 5.59
CA PHE A 60 -6.15 12.79 6.28
C PHE A 60 -6.51 14.05 7.06
N ALA A 61 -7.18 15.02 6.42
CA ALA A 61 -7.58 16.25 7.08
C ALA A 61 -8.47 16.00 8.31
N ARG A 62 -9.40 15.04 8.24
CA ARG A 62 -10.23 14.67 9.39
C ARG A 62 -9.41 14.04 10.52
N GLU A 63 -8.52 13.10 10.19
CA GLU A 63 -7.71 12.36 11.17
C GLU A 63 -6.69 13.26 11.88
N THR A 64 -6.12 14.23 11.17
CA THR A 64 -5.16 15.18 11.75
C THR A 64 -5.84 16.46 12.25
N CYS A 65 -7.17 16.54 12.21
CA CYS A 65 -7.93 17.77 12.49
C CYS A 65 -7.41 18.99 11.70
N ALA A 66 -6.98 18.77 10.46
CA ALA A 66 -6.59 19.87 9.57
C ALA A 66 -7.85 20.65 9.16
N GLY A 67 -7.76 21.97 9.24
CA GLY A 67 -8.88 22.86 8.98
C GLY A 67 -8.49 24.31 9.19
N ARG A 68 -9.48 25.17 9.40
CA ARG A 68 -9.26 26.62 9.54
C ARG A 68 -8.26 26.98 10.65
N GLU A 69 -8.36 26.29 11.78
CA GLU A 69 -7.53 26.57 12.98
C GLU A 69 -6.19 25.80 12.97
N ARG A 70 -6.04 24.80 12.09
CA ARG A 70 -4.84 23.96 12.01
C ARG A 70 -4.52 23.67 10.55
N SER A 71 -3.61 24.46 10.00
CA SER A 71 -3.09 24.26 8.65
C SER A 71 -1.94 23.27 8.65
N ILE A 72 -1.98 22.32 7.70
CA ILE A 72 -0.91 21.35 7.46
C ILE A 72 -0.47 21.52 6.01
N ILE A 73 0.83 21.71 5.79
CA ILE A 73 1.41 21.85 4.46
C ILE A 73 1.83 20.46 3.98
N LEU A 74 1.25 20.04 2.86
CA LEU A 74 1.66 18.83 2.15
C LEU A 74 2.55 19.20 0.97
N VAL A 75 3.65 18.46 0.83
CA VAL A 75 4.54 18.55 -0.34
C VAL A 75 4.28 17.29 -1.17
N LEU A 76 3.70 17.46 -2.36
CA LEU A 76 3.22 16.38 -3.24
C LEU A 76 3.93 16.41 -4.60
#